data_AF-A0A1G0K5A0-F1
#
_entry.id   AF-A0A1G0K5A0-F1
#
_cell.length_a   1.000
_cell.length_b   1.000
_cell.length_c   1.000
_cell.angle_alpha   90.00
_cell.angle_beta   90.00
_cell.angle_gamma   90.00
#
_symmetry.space_group_name_H-M   'P 1'
#
loop_
_entity.id
_entity.type
_entity.pdbx_description
1 polymer ?
#
loop_
_entity_poly.entity_id
_entity_poly.type
_entity_poly.pdbx_seq_one_letter_code
_entity_poly.pdbx_strand_id
1 'polypeptide(L)'
;MKNLMAIIAALAFTFMANLLPAVAGEAESYHLKDGSMLYIQADGNMKMVNTAGKPMQMEEDVPMELQDGTIIMMRHNHVWKRLGPPGKGPEVLTHE
;
A
#
# COMPACT_ATOMS: atom_id res chain seq x y z
N MET A 1 16.15 -15.74 58.73
CA MET A 1 14.69 -15.98 58.74
C MET A 1 14.25 -15.86 57.28
N LYS A 2 14.40 -16.89 56.43
CA LYS A 2 13.54 -18.09 56.36
C LYS A 2 12.06 -17.70 56.37
N ASN A 3 11.42 -17.83 55.19
CA ASN A 3 9.98 -17.89 54.93
C ASN A 3 9.31 -16.50 55.05
N LEU A 4 8.38 -16.02 54.21
CA LEU A 4 7.24 -16.67 53.58
C LEU A 4 6.41 -15.49 53.03
N MET A 5 6.11 -15.43 51.74
CA MET A 5 5.02 -14.66 51.09
C MET A 5 5.40 -14.54 49.60
N ALA A 6 5.33 -15.64 48.85
CA ALA A 6 4.11 -15.93 48.08
C ALA A 6 3.63 -14.69 47.31
N ILE A 7 4.38 -14.36 46.26
CA ILE A 7 3.89 -14.03 44.91
C ILE A 7 2.41 -13.58 44.89
N ILE A 8 2.18 -12.35 45.32
CA ILE A 8 0.95 -11.61 45.02
C ILE A 8 1.38 -10.49 44.08
N ALA A 9 0.55 -10.26 43.06
CA ALA A 9 0.63 -9.21 42.06
C ALA A 9 1.54 -9.50 40.86
N ALA A 10 0.96 -10.13 39.82
CA ALA A 10 0.90 -9.56 38.47
C ALA A 10 0.46 -10.62 37.44
N LEU A 11 -0.78 -11.12 37.52
CA LEU A 11 -1.45 -11.71 36.37
C LEU A 11 -2.71 -10.89 36.06
N ALA A 12 -2.48 -9.70 35.54
CA ALA A 12 -3.48 -8.90 34.85
C ALA A 12 -2.81 -8.26 33.63
N PHE A 13 -2.31 -9.10 32.72
CA PHE A 13 -1.98 -8.66 31.37
C PHE A 13 -3.18 -8.95 30.49
N THR A 14 -4.31 -8.28 30.77
CA THR A 14 -5.40 -8.18 29.80
C THR A 14 -4.88 -7.31 28.67
N PHE A 15 -4.43 -7.98 27.61
CA PHE A 15 -4.10 -7.39 26.33
C PHE A 15 -5.41 -6.85 25.73
N MET A 16 -5.77 -5.63 26.12
CA MET A 16 -6.90 -4.94 25.52
C MET A 16 -6.43 -4.50 24.13
N ALA A 17 -6.67 -5.36 23.14
CA ALA A 17 -6.40 -5.09 21.74
C ALA A 17 -7.15 -3.81 21.35
N ASN A 18 -6.40 -2.85 20.84
CA ASN A 18 -6.89 -1.55 20.40
C ASN A 18 -8.16 -1.67 19.54
N LEU A 19 -9.28 -1.17 20.05
CA LEU A 19 -10.42 -0.76 19.22
C LEU A 19 -10.05 0.57 18.57
N LEU A 20 -9.28 0.53 17.48
CA LEU A 20 -9.19 1.67 16.58
C LEU A 20 -10.46 1.69 15.71
N PRO A 21 -11.17 2.82 15.62
CA PRO A 21 -12.25 2.95 14.66
C PRO A 21 -11.62 3.03 13.26
N ALA A 22 -11.59 1.91 12.54
CA ALA A 22 -11.16 1.87 11.15
C ALA A 22 -12.26 2.41 10.24
N VAL A 23 -12.50 3.73 10.18
CA VAL A 23 -13.35 4.33 9.13
C VAL A 23 -12.99 5.80 8.87
N ALA A 24 -11.89 6.03 8.16
CA ALA A 24 -11.72 7.19 7.27
C ALA A 24 -10.78 6.69 6.18
N GLY A 25 -11.24 6.65 4.92
CA GLY A 25 -10.50 6.03 3.81
C GLY A 25 -9.04 6.46 3.85
N GLU A 26 -8.15 5.53 4.19
CA GLU A 26 -6.74 5.83 4.32
C GLU A 26 -6.23 6.29 2.96
N ALA A 27 -5.59 7.46 2.93
CA ALA A 27 -4.93 7.92 1.72
C ALA A 27 -3.88 6.87 1.33
N GLU A 28 -4.03 6.25 0.17
CA GLU A 28 -3.13 5.22 -0.31
C GLU A 28 -1.93 5.86 -1.01
N SER A 29 -0.75 5.27 -0.87
CA SER A 29 0.44 5.74 -1.59
C SER A 29 1.18 4.56 -2.22
N TYR A 30 1.62 4.76 -3.46
CA TYR A 30 2.34 3.79 -4.25
C TYR A 30 3.73 4.31 -4.59
N HIS A 31 4.75 3.54 -4.22
CA HIS A 31 6.14 3.80 -4.57
C HIS A 31 6.44 3.13 -5.90
N LEU A 32 6.78 3.91 -6.92
CA LEU A 32 7.08 3.41 -8.25
C LEU A 32 8.56 3.07 -8.39
N LYS A 33 8.86 2.14 -9.28
CA LYS A 33 10.21 1.62 -9.54
C LYS A 33 11.17 2.67 -10.11
N ASP A 34 10.63 3.66 -10.82
CA ASP A 34 11.38 4.82 -11.31
C ASP A 34 11.67 5.86 -10.21
N GLY A 35 11.21 5.62 -8.97
CA GLY A 35 11.36 6.49 -7.82
C GLY A 35 10.30 7.59 -7.70
N SER A 36 9.35 7.65 -8.64
CA SER A 36 8.17 8.52 -8.50
C SER A 36 7.17 7.96 -7.48
N MET A 37 6.23 8.82 -7.07
CA MET A 37 5.24 8.53 -6.03
C MET A 37 3.85 8.87 -6.52
N LEU A 38 2.91 7.95 -6.35
CA LEU A 38 1.48 8.18 -6.57
C LEU A 38 0.75 8.23 -5.22
N TYR A 39 0.02 9.31 -4.98
CA TYR A 39 -0.84 9.50 -3.81
C TYR A 39 -2.30 9.48 -4.22
N ILE A 40 -3.11 8.64 -3.58
CA ILE A 40 -4.56 8.57 -3.74
C ILE A 40 -5.17 9.09 -2.45
N GLN A 41 -5.88 10.21 -2.54
CA GLN A 41 -6.57 10.83 -1.42
C GLN A 41 -7.88 10.08 -1.11
N ALA A 42 -8.42 10.28 0.09
CA ALA A 42 -9.66 9.64 0.54
C ALA A 42 -10.88 9.96 -0.33
N ASP A 43 -10.85 11.09 -1.06
CA ASP A 43 -11.88 11.52 -2.00
C ASP A 43 -11.71 10.91 -3.42
N GLY A 44 -10.68 10.09 -3.63
CA GLY A 44 -10.32 9.50 -4.91
C GLY A 44 -9.47 10.42 -5.80
N ASN A 45 -9.11 11.64 -5.36
CA ASN A 45 -8.20 12.49 -6.11
C ASN A 45 -6.78 11.91 -6.06
N MET A 46 -6.14 11.88 -7.22
CA MET A 46 -4.84 11.27 -7.39
C MET A 46 -3.79 12.31 -7.76
N LYS A 47 -2.60 12.22 -7.16
CA LYS A 47 -1.45 13.08 -7.45
C LYS A 47 -0.21 12.22 -7.63
N MET A 48 0.46 12.38 -8.76
CA MET A 48 1.75 11.76 -9.02
C MET A 48 2.85 12.82 -8.95
N VAL A 49 3.98 12.48 -8.33
CA VAL A 49 5.16 13.34 -8.26
C VAL A 49 6.42 12.56 -8.62
N ASN A 50 7.37 13.22 -9.27
CA ASN A 50 8.67 12.63 -9.54
C ASN A 50 9.57 12.59 -8.29
N THR A 51 10.79 12.09 -8.44
CA THR A 51 11.81 11.97 -7.37
C THR A 51 12.18 13.31 -6.70
N ALA A 52 11.97 14.44 -7.38
CA ALA A 52 12.18 15.78 -6.84
C ALA A 52 10.91 16.38 -6.19
N GLY A 53 9.83 15.60 -6.06
CA GLY A 53 8.54 16.05 -5.53
C GLY A 53 7.75 16.96 -6.46
N LYS A 54 8.16 17.12 -7.73
CA LYS A 54 7.43 17.92 -8.70
C LYS A 54 6.24 17.14 -9.25
N PRO A 55 5.06 17.76 -9.39
CA PRO A 55 3.90 17.12 -10.02
C PRO A 55 4.25 16.59 -11.41
N MET A 56 3.74 15.42 -11.73
CA MET A 56 3.84 14.82 -13.05
C MET A 56 2.48 14.28 -13.48
N GLN A 57 2.28 14.25 -14.80
CA GLN A 57 1.07 13.68 -15.37
C GLN A 57 1.12 12.16 -15.25
N MET A 58 0.01 11.55 -14.79
CA MET A 58 -0.19 10.12 -14.98
C MET A 58 -0.63 9.87 -16.42
N GLU A 59 0.11 9.01 -17.10
CA GLU A 59 -0.23 8.58 -18.46
C GLU A 59 -1.34 7.52 -18.43
N GLU A 60 -2.38 7.71 -19.25
CA GLU A 60 -3.47 6.76 -19.40
C GLU A 60 -3.04 5.57 -20.26
N ASP A 61 -3.50 4.36 -19.91
CA ASP A 61 -3.17 3.10 -20.58
C ASP A 61 -1.68 2.72 -20.60
N VAL A 62 -0.86 3.38 -19.77
CA VAL A 62 0.56 3.07 -19.60
C VAL A 62 0.78 2.30 -18.29
N PRO A 63 1.36 1.09 -18.33
CA PRO A 63 1.65 0.32 -17.14
C PRO A 63 2.81 0.95 -16.34
N MET A 64 2.62 1.09 -15.03
CA MET A 64 3.64 1.53 -14.08
C MET A 64 3.97 0.39 -13.13
N GLU A 65 5.26 0.21 -12.84
CA GLU A 65 5.75 -0.84 -11.93
C GLU A 65 6.00 -0.25 -10.56
N LEU A 66 5.42 -0.87 -9.53
CA LEU A 66 5.70 -0.58 -8.13
C LEU A 66 7.07 -1.16 -7.73
N GLN A 67 7.63 -0.71 -6.61
CA GLN A 67 8.88 -1.26 -6.08
C GLN A 67 8.83 -2.78 -5.81
N ASP A 68 7.66 -3.33 -5.50
CA ASP A 68 7.46 -4.76 -5.27
C ASP A 68 7.26 -5.58 -6.57
N GLY A 69 7.33 -4.92 -7.74
CA GLY A 69 7.11 -5.52 -9.05
C GLY A 69 5.63 -5.65 -9.46
N THR A 70 4.69 -5.21 -8.62
CA THR A 70 3.28 -5.07 -8.99
C THR A 70 3.16 -4.11 -10.17
N ILE A 71 2.30 -4.43 -11.14
CA ILE A 71 1.95 -3.49 -12.22
C ILE A 71 0.60 -2.86 -11.92
N ILE A 72 0.55 -1.54 -12.01
CA ILE A 72 -0.66 -0.73 -11.98
C ILE A 72 -0.82 0.03 -13.30
N MET A 73 -2.03 0.50 -13.61
CA MET A 73 -2.32 1.29 -14.80
C MET A 73 -3.43 2.28 -14.52
N MET A 74 -3.29 3.51 -15.00
CA MET A 74 -4.38 4.48 -14.99
C MET A 74 -5.30 4.23 -16.19
N ARG A 75 -6.60 4.12 -15.94
CA ARG A 75 -7.63 4.10 -17.00
C ARG A 75 -8.93 4.67 -16.49
N HIS A 76 -9.54 5.59 -17.23
CA HIS A 76 -10.82 6.22 -16.89
C HIS A 76 -10.83 6.82 -15.46
N ASN A 77 -9.76 7.52 -15.07
CA ASN A 77 -9.61 8.10 -13.73
C ASN A 77 -9.62 7.09 -12.58
N HIS A 78 -9.27 5.83 -12.85
CA HIS A 78 -9.11 4.78 -11.85
C HIS A 78 -7.74 4.12 -12.00
N VAL A 79 -7.19 3.65 -10.88
CA VAL A 79 -5.98 2.83 -10.86
C VAL A 79 -6.38 1.37 -10.88
N TRP A 80 -5.93 0.65 -11.90
CA TRP A 80 -6.13 -0.77 -12.06
C TRP A 80 -4.87 -1.50 -11.65
N LYS A 81 -4.97 -2.42 -10.70
CA LYS A 81 -3.89 -3.31 -10.31
C LYS A 81 -3.96 -4.59 -11.14
N ARG A 82 -2.86 -4.95 -11.81
CA ARG A 82 -2.77 -6.20 -12.55
C ARG A 82 -2.67 -7.37 -11.58
N LEU A 83 -3.49 -8.39 -11.81
CA LEU A 83 -3.40 -9.67 -11.10
C LEU A 83 -2.33 -10.56 -11.73
N GLY A 84 -1.63 -11.34 -10.91
CA GLY A 84 -0.59 -12.28 -11.35
C GLY A 84 0.77 -12.02 -10.70
N PRO A 85 1.79 -12.82 -11.06
CA PRO A 85 3.12 -12.67 -10.48
C PRO A 85 3.74 -11.28 -10.77
N PRO A 86 4.43 -10.67 -9.80
CA PRO A 86 5.18 -9.43 -10.01
C PRO A 86 6.20 -9.55 -11.15
N GLY A 87 6.43 -8.45 -11.89
CA GLY A 87 7.49 -8.36 -12.90
C GLY A 87 7.28 -9.17 -14.19
N LYS A 88 6.21 -9.99 -14.30
CA LYS A 88 5.88 -10.68 -15.55
C LYS A 88 4.95 -9.79 -16.39
N GLY A 89 5.43 -9.16 -17.46
CA GLY A 89 4.60 -8.44 -18.43
C GLY A 89 3.43 -9.28 -18.94
N PRO A 90 2.46 -8.73 -19.71
CA PRO A 90 1.59 -9.62 -20.48
C PRO A 90 2.51 -10.52 -21.30
N GLU A 91 2.62 -11.78 -20.90
CA GLU A 91 3.01 -12.85 -21.80
C GLU A 91 1.89 -12.78 -22.82
N VAL A 92 2.16 -12.07 -23.92
CA VAL A 92 1.21 -11.95 -25.01
C VAL A 92 0.91 -13.39 -25.35
N LEU A 93 -0.29 -13.85 -25.00
CA LEU A 93 -0.82 -15.11 -25.51
C LEU A 93 -0.99 -14.84 -26.99
N THR A 94 0.09 -14.99 -27.74
CA THR A 94 0.09 -15.03 -29.18
C THR A 94 -0.65 -16.31 -29.51
N HIS A 95 -1.96 -16.20 -29.63
CA HIS A 95 -2.75 -17.16 -30.37
C HIS A 95 -2.35 -16.97 -31.84
N GLU A 96 -1.31 -17.72 -32.25
CA GLU A 96 -1.11 -18.09 -33.64
C GLU A 96 -2.19 -19.11 -34.06
#